data_AF-M1EDY0-F1
#
_entry.id   AF-M1EDY0-F1
#
_cell.length_a   1.000
_cell.length_b   1.000
_cell.length_c   1.000
_cell.angle_alpha   90.00
_cell.angle_beta   90.00
_cell.angle_gamma   90.00
#
_symmetry.space_group_name_H-M   'P 1'
#
loop_
_entity.id
_entity.type
_entity.pdbx_description
1 polymer ?
#
loop_
_entity_poly.entity_id
_entity_poly.type
_entity_poly.pdbx_seq_one_letter_code
_entity_poly.pdbx_strand_id
1 'polypeptide(L)'
;GECGGKNFHFVHRSADVDSVVSGTLRSAFEYGGQKCSACSRLYVPRSLWPQIKGRLLEEHGRIKVGDPAEDFGTFFSAVIDAKSFSRIKKWLEHARSSPSLSILAGGKCDDSVGYFVEPCIVESQDPQEPIMKEEIFGPVLTVYVYPDEEYKETLRLVDSTTSYGLTGAVFAKDKDVVQEATALLRNTAGNFYINDKSTGSAGGGLGGGPAALWGGP
;
A
#
# COMPACT_ATOMS: atom_id res chain seq x y z
N GLY A 1 1.40 -14.59 17.76
CA GLY A 1 1.05 -14.74 16.34
C GLY A 1 1.11 -13.37 15.69
N GLU A 2 1.59 -13.27 14.46
CA GLU A 2 1.59 -12.03 13.67
C GLU A 2 0.33 -12.03 12.79
N CYS A 3 -0.60 -11.11 13.01
CA CYS A 3 -1.97 -11.16 12.47
C CYS A 3 -2.19 -10.18 11.30
N GLY A 4 -1.34 -10.22 10.28
CA GLY A 4 -1.49 -9.43 9.05
C GLY A 4 -1.31 -7.92 9.25
N GLY A 5 -1.53 -7.13 8.19
CA GLY A 5 -1.37 -5.68 8.24
C GLY A 5 -2.15 -4.92 7.16
N LYS A 6 -2.52 -3.67 7.46
CA LYS A 6 -3.03 -2.69 6.49
C LYS A 6 -2.09 -1.51 6.37
N ASN A 7 -0.90 -1.79 5.85
CA ASN A 7 0.25 -0.87 5.88
C ASN A 7 0.05 0.35 4.98
N PHE A 8 0.69 1.45 5.36
CA PHE A 8 0.56 2.74 4.69
C PHE A 8 1.90 3.30 4.22
N HIS A 9 1.86 4.05 3.13
CA HIS A 9 2.85 5.06 2.80
C HIS A 9 2.17 6.44 2.89
N PHE A 10 2.72 7.34 3.70
CA PHE A 10 2.27 8.72 3.82
C PHE A 10 3.29 9.64 3.14
N VAL A 11 2.82 10.49 2.25
CA VAL A 11 3.65 11.42 1.50
C VAL A 11 3.37 12.83 2.01
N HIS A 12 4.40 13.59 2.34
CA HIS A 12 4.29 15.04 2.57
C HIS A 12 4.71 15.80 1.30
N ARG A 13 4.26 17.06 1.12
CA ARG A 13 4.59 17.90 -0.05
C ARG A 13 6.10 18.13 -0.27
N SER A 14 6.93 17.91 0.75
CA SER A 14 8.40 17.99 0.65
C SER A 14 9.07 16.67 0.25
N ALA A 15 8.30 15.62 -0.03
CA ALA A 15 8.83 14.31 -0.38
C ALA A 15 9.65 14.31 -1.67
N ASP A 16 10.55 13.33 -1.76
CA ASP A 16 11.19 12.97 -3.01
C ASP A 16 10.24 12.10 -3.86
N VAL A 17 9.73 12.64 -4.97
CA VAL A 17 8.73 11.96 -5.82
C VAL A 17 9.26 10.62 -6.34
N ASP A 18 10.54 10.56 -6.72
CA ASP A 18 11.15 9.38 -7.30
C ASP A 18 11.27 8.23 -6.29
N SER A 19 11.66 8.58 -5.06
CA SER A 19 11.70 7.65 -3.94
C SER A 19 10.31 7.15 -3.55
N VAL A 20 9.29 8.03 -3.57
CA VAL A 20 7.89 7.67 -3.31
C VAL A 20 7.40 6.66 -4.35
N VAL A 21 7.57 6.95 -5.64
CA VAL A 21 7.08 6.08 -6.73
C VAL A 21 7.76 4.72 -6.67
N SER A 22 9.10 4.68 -6.66
CA SER A 22 9.85 3.43 -6.66
C SER A 22 9.62 2.60 -5.39
N GLY A 23 9.62 3.24 -4.22
CA GLY A 23 9.36 2.59 -2.94
C GLY A 23 7.94 2.04 -2.84
N THR A 24 6.95 2.78 -3.31
CA THR A 24 5.54 2.35 -3.26
C THR A 24 5.26 1.21 -4.21
N LEU A 25 5.74 1.25 -5.46
CA LEU A 25 5.57 0.16 -6.42
C LEU A 25 6.17 -1.15 -5.89
N ARG A 26 7.39 -1.08 -5.34
CA ARG A 26 8.04 -2.25 -4.73
C ARG A 26 7.26 -2.76 -3.51
N SER A 27 6.87 -1.87 -2.61
CA SER A 27 6.14 -2.24 -1.40
C SER A 27 4.79 -2.88 -1.70
N ALA A 28 4.05 -2.36 -2.70
CA ALA A 28 2.72 -2.82 -3.04
C ALA A 28 2.71 -4.10 -3.90
N PHE A 29 3.67 -4.26 -4.82
CA PHE A 29 3.55 -5.24 -5.90
C PHE A 29 4.63 -6.34 -5.90
N GLU A 30 5.77 -6.17 -5.22
CA GLU A 30 6.73 -7.28 -5.10
C GLU A 30 6.07 -8.49 -4.45
N TYR A 31 6.32 -9.68 -5.01
CA TYR A 31 5.67 -10.93 -4.60
C TYR A 31 4.13 -10.86 -4.63
N GLY A 32 3.58 -10.02 -5.52
CA GLY A 32 2.14 -9.84 -5.68
C GLY A 32 1.46 -9.24 -4.46
N GLY A 33 2.17 -8.47 -3.64
CA GLY A 33 1.63 -7.87 -2.41
C GLY A 33 1.32 -8.91 -1.31
N GLN A 34 1.80 -10.14 -1.44
CA GLN A 34 1.58 -11.24 -0.49
C GLN A 34 2.60 -11.18 0.66
N LYS A 35 2.71 -10.00 1.27
CA LYS A 35 3.58 -9.73 2.42
C LYS A 35 2.74 -9.02 3.49
N CYS A 36 2.87 -9.43 4.75
CA CYS A 36 2.22 -8.74 5.86
C CYS A 36 2.62 -7.25 5.93
N SER A 37 3.79 -6.88 5.40
CA SER A 37 4.33 -5.52 5.35
C SER A 37 4.04 -4.75 4.04
N ALA A 38 3.32 -5.35 3.08
CA ALA A 38 3.04 -4.70 1.80
C ALA A 38 2.21 -3.42 1.97
N CYS A 39 2.62 -2.33 1.32
CA CYS A 39 1.85 -1.09 1.29
C CYS A 39 0.57 -1.29 0.47
N SER A 40 -0.59 -1.08 1.09
CA SER A 40 -1.89 -1.13 0.41
C SER A 40 -2.67 0.18 0.46
N ARG A 41 -2.18 1.17 1.23
CA ARG A 41 -2.75 2.52 1.34
C ARG A 41 -1.68 3.57 1.11
N LEU A 42 -1.85 4.41 0.10
CA LEU A 42 -0.98 5.55 -0.18
C LEU A 42 -1.74 6.85 0.08
N TYR A 43 -1.19 7.74 0.90
CA TYR A 43 -1.75 9.06 1.18
C TYR A 43 -0.89 10.13 0.50
N VAL A 44 -1.46 10.88 -0.44
CA VAL A 44 -0.71 11.81 -1.31
C VAL A 44 -1.26 13.23 -1.20
N PRO A 45 -0.41 14.27 -1.04
CA PRO A 45 -0.86 15.65 -1.04
C PRO A 45 -1.27 16.06 -2.46
N ARG A 46 -2.32 16.87 -2.56
CA ARG A 46 -2.88 17.33 -3.84
C ARG A 46 -1.84 17.99 -4.73
N SER A 47 -0.89 18.75 -4.18
CA SER A 47 0.18 19.41 -4.93
C SER A 47 1.10 18.43 -5.69
N LEU A 48 1.35 17.24 -5.14
CA LEU A 48 2.22 16.23 -5.76
C LEU A 48 1.44 15.18 -6.55
N TRP A 49 0.12 15.11 -6.39
CA TRP A 49 -0.67 14.05 -7.02
C TRP A 49 -0.53 13.97 -8.55
N PRO A 50 -0.55 15.08 -9.32
CA PRO A 50 -0.35 14.98 -10.77
C PRO A 50 0.98 14.32 -11.17
N GLN A 51 2.06 14.65 -10.46
CA GLN A 51 3.40 14.09 -10.73
C GLN A 51 3.48 12.62 -10.32
N ILE A 52 3.02 12.30 -9.11
CA ILE A 52 3.05 10.93 -8.58
C ILE A 52 2.13 10.01 -9.39
N LYS A 53 0.91 10.46 -9.72
CA LYS A 53 -0.03 9.71 -10.57
C LYS A 53 0.57 9.40 -11.93
N GLY A 54 1.08 10.42 -12.64
CA GLY A 54 1.69 10.24 -13.96
C GLY A 54 2.81 9.20 -13.93
N ARG A 55 3.72 9.31 -12.97
CA ARG A 55 4.83 8.38 -12.80
C ARG A 55 4.41 6.96 -12.38
N LEU A 56 3.45 6.83 -11.47
CA LEU A 56 2.93 5.50 -11.08
C LEU A 56 2.32 4.78 -12.28
N LEU A 57 1.56 5.50 -13.12
CA LEU A 57 0.92 4.92 -14.31
C LEU A 57 1.95 4.57 -15.40
N GLU A 58 2.97 5.40 -15.59
CA GLU A 58 4.06 5.12 -16.53
C GLU A 58 4.84 3.86 -16.12
N GLU A 59 5.28 3.78 -14.87
CA GLU A 59 6.02 2.61 -14.38
C GLU A 59 5.14 1.37 -14.29
N HIS A 60 3.84 1.51 -13.98
CA HIS A 60 2.87 0.41 -14.02
C HIS A 60 2.86 -0.27 -15.39
N GLY A 61 2.86 0.50 -16.47
CA GLY A 61 2.90 -0.03 -17.85
C GLY A 61 4.17 -0.82 -18.20
N ARG A 62 5.21 -0.76 -17.36
CA ARG A 62 6.46 -1.53 -17.51
C ARG A 62 6.52 -2.78 -16.63
N ILE A 63 5.58 -2.97 -15.72
CA ILE A 63 5.58 -4.12 -14.81
C ILE A 63 5.26 -5.40 -15.59
N LYS A 64 6.20 -6.34 -15.58
CA LYS A 64 6.03 -7.67 -16.16
C LYS A 64 5.49 -8.65 -15.12
N VAL A 65 4.37 -9.29 -15.45
CA VAL A 65 3.79 -10.39 -14.68
C VAL A 65 3.88 -11.66 -15.52
N GLY A 66 4.47 -12.73 -14.99
CA GLY A 66 4.75 -13.93 -15.77
C GLY A 66 5.31 -15.08 -14.96
N ASP A 67 5.83 -16.10 -15.65
CA ASP A 67 6.52 -17.23 -15.03
C ASP A 67 7.96 -16.81 -14.64
N PRO A 68 8.30 -16.84 -13.34
CA PRO A 68 9.60 -16.37 -12.86
C PRO A 68 10.74 -17.38 -13.13
N ALA A 69 10.42 -18.65 -13.46
CA ALA A 69 11.43 -19.64 -13.82
C ALA A 69 11.87 -19.49 -15.28
N GLU A 70 10.96 -19.07 -16.16
CA GLU A 70 11.21 -18.94 -17.61
C GLU A 70 11.66 -17.52 -18.03
N ASP A 71 11.17 -16.45 -17.38
CA ASP A 71 11.57 -15.07 -17.65
C ASP A 71 12.06 -14.35 -16.38
N PHE A 72 13.37 -14.15 -16.27
CA PHE A 72 14.00 -13.40 -15.16
C PHE A 72 13.69 -11.90 -15.19
N GLY A 73 13.10 -11.39 -16.28
CA GLY A 73 12.53 -10.04 -16.34
C GLY A 73 11.19 -9.91 -15.63
N THR A 74 10.60 -11.01 -15.14
CA THR A 74 9.35 -11.00 -14.36
C THR A 74 9.52 -10.22 -13.07
N PHE A 75 8.66 -9.21 -12.84
CA PHE A 75 8.69 -8.42 -11.61
C PHE A 75 8.00 -9.14 -10.45
N PHE A 76 6.84 -9.77 -10.72
CA PHE A 76 6.19 -10.72 -9.81
C PHE A 76 5.33 -11.71 -10.60
N SER A 77 4.90 -12.80 -9.96
CA SER A 77 4.13 -13.87 -10.60
C SER A 77 2.72 -14.02 -10.02
N ALA A 78 2.05 -15.13 -10.34
CA ALA A 78 0.74 -15.51 -9.83
C ALA A 78 0.66 -15.43 -8.29
N VAL A 79 -0.56 -15.20 -7.79
CA VAL A 79 -0.86 -15.32 -6.37
C VAL A 79 -0.92 -16.80 -5.96
N ILE A 80 -0.82 -17.06 -4.65
CA ILE A 80 -0.44 -18.37 -4.12
C ILE A 80 -1.44 -19.50 -4.44
N ASP A 81 -2.74 -19.20 -4.42
CA ASP A 81 -3.79 -20.21 -4.60
C ASP A 81 -5.12 -19.62 -5.10
N ALA A 82 -6.06 -20.51 -5.46
CA ALA A 82 -7.39 -20.16 -5.94
C ALA A 82 -8.21 -19.34 -4.93
N LYS A 83 -8.01 -19.55 -3.62
CA LYS A 83 -8.70 -18.80 -2.56
C LYS A 83 -8.24 -17.35 -2.55
N SER A 84 -6.94 -17.12 -2.66
CA SER A 84 -6.34 -15.79 -2.75
C SER A 84 -6.77 -15.09 -4.03
N PHE A 85 -6.74 -15.79 -5.17
CA PHE A 85 -7.26 -15.26 -6.43
C PHE A 85 -8.72 -14.82 -6.32
N SER A 86 -9.59 -15.69 -5.79
CA SER A 86 -11.02 -15.40 -5.63
C SER A 86 -11.28 -14.22 -4.70
N ARG A 87 -10.51 -14.09 -3.61
CA ARG A 87 -10.60 -12.95 -2.68
C ARG A 87 -10.21 -11.66 -3.38
N ILE A 88 -9.09 -11.65 -4.10
CA ILE A 88 -8.59 -10.45 -4.79
C ILE A 88 -9.56 -10.05 -5.90
N LYS A 89 -10.06 -11.01 -6.68
CA LYS A 89 -11.08 -10.77 -7.72
C LYS A 89 -12.31 -10.07 -7.16
N LYS A 90 -12.81 -10.48 -5.97
CA LYS A 90 -13.93 -9.79 -5.30
C LYS A 90 -13.63 -8.33 -4.98
N TRP A 91 -12.43 -8.02 -4.50
CA TRP A 91 -12.00 -6.64 -4.25
C TRP A 91 -11.86 -5.82 -5.53
N LEU A 92 -11.43 -6.43 -6.63
CA LEU A 92 -11.41 -5.77 -7.94
C LEU A 92 -12.82 -5.47 -8.45
N GLU A 93 -13.79 -6.39 -8.27
CA GLU A 93 -15.19 -6.11 -8.60
C GLU A 93 -15.79 -5.01 -7.70
N HIS A 94 -15.48 -5.02 -6.40
CA HIS A 94 -15.86 -3.95 -5.47
C HIS A 94 -15.30 -2.59 -5.90
N ALA A 95 -14.03 -2.54 -6.33
CA ALA A 95 -13.42 -1.33 -6.86
C ALA A 95 -14.08 -0.82 -8.15
N ARG A 96 -14.77 -1.67 -8.92
CA ARG A 96 -15.54 -1.27 -10.11
C ARG A 96 -16.95 -0.79 -9.77
N SER A 97 -17.57 -1.33 -8.72
CA SER A 97 -18.95 -1.05 -8.37
C SER A 97 -19.11 0.11 -7.37
N SER A 98 -18.10 0.36 -6.53
CA SER A 98 -18.15 1.40 -5.51
C SER A 98 -18.04 2.80 -6.13
N PRO A 99 -18.95 3.73 -5.82
CA PRO A 99 -18.95 5.07 -6.41
C PRO A 99 -17.81 5.97 -5.90
N SER A 100 -17.17 5.60 -4.78
CA SER A 100 -16.02 6.31 -4.21
C SER A 100 -14.68 5.82 -4.76
N LEU A 101 -14.66 4.75 -5.56
CA LEU A 101 -13.44 4.13 -6.07
C LEU A 101 -13.31 4.31 -7.58
N SER A 102 -12.09 4.53 -8.04
CA SER A 102 -11.75 4.56 -9.47
C SER A 102 -10.48 3.75 -9.70
N ILE A 103 -10.56 2.71 -10.54
CA ILE A 103 -9.37 1.99 -11.00
C ILE A 103 -8.61 2.89 -11.97
N LEU A 104 -7.36 3.23 -11.61
CA LEU A 104 -6.47 4.04 -12.43
C LEU A 104 -5.63 3.21 -13.39
N ALA A 105 -5.25 2.00 -12.96
CA ALA A 105 -4.44 1.08 -13.76
C ALA A 105 -4.65 -0.38 -13.35
N GLY A 106 -4.52 -1.28 -14.33
CA GLY A 106 -4.65 -2.73 -14.15
C GLY A 106 -6.08 -3.18 -13.86
N GLY A 107 -6.20 -4.10 -12.90
CA GLY A 107 -7.48 -4.63 -12.45
C GLY A 107 -7.97 -5.86 -13.22
N LYS A 108 -7.20 -6.40 -14.16
CA LYS A 108 -7.52 -7.70 -14.78
C LYS A 108 -6.93 -8.86 -13.96
N CYS A 109 -7.56 -10.02 -14.09
CA CYS A 109 -7.09 -11.27 -13.50
C CYS A 109 -7.54 -12.45 -14.37
N ASP A 110 -6.71 -13.49 -14.44
CA ASP A 110 -6.93 -14.71 -15.21
C ASP A 110 -6.40 -15.91 -14.42
N ASP A 111 -7.20 -16.96 -14.27
CA ASP A 111 -6.86 -18.22 -13.58
C ASP A 111 -6.82 -19.43 -14.52
N SER A 112 -6.79 -19.23 -15.84
CA SER A 112 -6.81 -20.31 -16.84
C SER A 112 -5.54 -21.17 -16.87
N VAL A 113 -4.37 -20.57 -16.58
CA VAL A 113 -3.05 -21.25 -16.57
C VAL A 113 -2.40 -21.20 -15.18
N GLY A 114 -2.55 -20.07 -14.49
CA GLY A 114 -2.08 -19.85 -13.13
C GLY A 114 -2.87 -18.68 -12.55
N TYR A 115 -2.79 -18.45 -11.24
CA TYR A 115 -3.60 -17.44 -10.56
C TYR A 115 -3.06 -16.02 -10.76
N PHE A 116 -3.09 -15.51 -11.99
CA PHE A 116 -2.48 -14.23 -12.36
C PHE A 116 -3.42 -13.05 -12.08
N VAL A 117 -2.90 -12.05 -11.37
CA VAL A 117 -3.58 -10.78 -11.13
C VAL A 117 -2.66 -9.65 -11.53
N GLU A 118 -3.13 -8.75 -12.39
CA GLU A 118 -2.37 -7.55 -12.76
C GLU A 118 -2.21 -6.62 -11.54
N PRO A 119 -1.08 -5.90 -11.42
CA PRO A 119 -0.95 -4.86 -10.39
C PRO A 119 -2.07 -3.83 -10.58
N CYS A 120 -2.81 -3.53 -9.53
CA CYS A 120 -3.97 -2.67 -9.57
C CYS A 120 -3.72 -1.41 -8.72
N ILE A 121 -3.97 -0.24 -9.31
CA ILE A 121 -3.92 1.05 -8.62
C ILE A 121 -5.33 1.63 -8.62
N VAL A 122 -5.86 1.90 -7.43
CA VAL A 122 -7.20 2.45 -7.21
C VAL A 122 -7.07 3.80 -6.53
N GLU A 123 -7.84 4.79 -6.96
CA GLU A 123 -8.02 6.07 -6.26
C GLU A 123 -9.34 6.02 -5.48
N SER A 124 -9.28 6.32 -4.18
CA SER A 124 -10.45 6.46 -3.32
C SER A 124 -10.72 7.93 -3.02
N GLN A 125 -11.98 8.34 -3.14
CA GLN A 125 -12.47 9.63 -2.66
C GLN A 125 -12.91 9.57 -1.19
N ASP A 126 -12.98 8.38 -0.59
CA ASP A 126 -13.33 8.16 0.82
C ASP A 126 -12.14 7.51 1.55
N PRO A 127 -11.51 8.18 2.54
CA PRO A 127 -10.41 7.59 3.30
C PRO A 127 -10.86 6.45 4.23
N GLN A 128 -12.18 6.28 4.43
CA GLN A 128 -12.79 5.27 5.30
C GLN A 128 -13.42 4.09 4.54
N GLU A 129 -13.22 4.03 3.22
CA GLU A 129 -13.73 2.95 2.35
C GLU A 129 -13.25 1.56 2.85
N PRO A 130 -14.08 0.50 2.79
CA PRO A 130 -13.67 -0.85 3.18
C PRO A 130 -12.31 -1.33 2.62
N ILE A 131 -11.98 -0.97 1.37
CA ILE A 131 -10.70 -1.30 0.71
C ILE A 131 -9.50 -0.61 1.40
N MET A 132 -9.74 0.49 2.13
CA MET A 132 -8.76 1.17 2.98
C MET A 132 -8.65 0.56 4.39
N LYS A 133 -9.47 -0.44 4.74
CA LYS A 133 -9.51 -1.03 6.09
C LYS A 133 -9.11 -2.49 6.13
N GLU A 134 -9.57 -3.26 5.14
CA GLU A 134 -9.42 -4.71 5.14
C GLU A 134 -8.16 -5.17 4.40
N GLU A 135 -7.47 -6.17 4.95
CA GLU A 135 -6.29 -6.77 4.31
C GLU A 135 -6.71 -7.61 3.10
N ILE A 136 -6.17 -7.28 1.92
CA ILE A 136 -6.48 -7.98 0.66
C ILE A 136 -5.48 -9.12 0.41
N PHE A 137 -4.22 -8.91 0.79
CA PHE A 137 -3.10 -9.83 0.55
C PHE A 137 -2.95 -10.18 -0.94
N GLY A 138 -2.80 -9.13 -1.76
CA GLY A 138 -2.74 -9.18 -3.22
C GLY A 138 -2.24 -7.85 -3.79
N PRO A 139 -1.98 -7.75 -5.11
CA PRO A 139 -1.31 -6.61 -5.71
C PRO A 139 -2.30 -5.45 -5.97
N VAL A 140 -2.93 -4.94 -4.91
CA VAL A 140 -3.94 -3.87 -4.96
C VAL A 140 -3.51 -2.72 -4.06
N LEU A 141 -3.16 -1.59 -4.68
CA LEU A 141 -2.82 -0.35 -4.01
C LEU A 141 -4.00 0.61 -4.07
N THR A 142 -4.44 1.14 -2.94
CA THR A 142 -5.43 2.22 -2.89
C THR A 142 -4.75 3.54 -2.52
N VAL A 143 -5.07 4.60 -3.26
CA VAL A 143 -4.54 5.95 -3.08
C VAL A 143 -5.64 6.86 -2.57
N TYR A 144 -5.37 7.64 -1.52
CA TYR A 144 -6.20 8.75 -1.08
C TYR A 144 -5.44 10.07 -1.23
N VAL A 145 -6.06 11.04 -1.89
CA VAL A 145 -5.47 12.35 -2.16
C VAL A 145 -6.04 13.38 -1.19
N TYR A 146 -5.18 14.00 -0.40
CA TYR A 146 -5.58 14.95 0.64
C TYR A 146 -5.13 16.39 0.30
N PRO A 147 -5.85 17.43 0.76
CA PRO A 147 -5.38 18.81 0.64
C PRO A 147 -4.09 19.04 1.45
N ASP A 148 -3.07 19.66 0.86
CA ASP A 148 -1.76 19.85 1.48
C ASP A 148 -1.78 20.37 2.93
N GLU A 149 -2.68 21.32 3.21
CA GLU A 149 -2.80 21.94 4.54
C GLU A 149 -3.44 21.04 5.60
N GLU A 150 -4.12 19.97 5.18
CA GLU A 150 -4.79 18.99 6.06
C GLU A 150 -3.88 17.79 6.36
N TYR A 151 -2.56 17.94 6.25
CA TYR A 151 -1.64 16.83 6.45
C TYR A 151 -1.72 16.26 7.88
N LYS A 152 -1.96 17.11 8.90
CA LYS A 152 -2.08 16.68 10.31
C LYS A 152 -3.36 15.87 10.54
N GLU A 153 -4.47 16.35 9.99
CA GLU A 153 -5.76 15.66 9.98
C GLU A 153 -5.61 14.31 9.27
N THR A 154 -4.88 14.29 8.16
CA THR A 154 -4.60 13.07 7.41
C THR A 154 -3.71 12.10 8.18
N LEU A 155 -2.71 12.57 8.94
CA LEU A 155 -1.93 11.71 9.83
C LEU A 155 -2.82 11.06 10.91
N ARG A 156 -3.79 11.78 11.47
CA ARG A 156 -4.78 11.20 12.41
C ARG A 156 -5.71 10.21 11.71
N LEU A 157 -6.06 10.45 10.45
CA LEU A 157 -6.82 9.48 9.63
C LEU A 157 -5.99 8.21 9.41
N VAL A 158 -4.70 8.31 9.09
CA VAL A 158 -3.81 7.16 8.90
C VAL A 158 -3.83 6.24 10.13
N ASP A 159 -3.75 6.84 11.33
CA ASP A 159 -3.79 6.14 12.63
C ASP A 159 -5.15 5.49 12.93
N SER A 160 -6.24 6.23 12.74
CA SER A 160 -7.58 5.79 13.16
C SER A 160 -8.34 4.91 12.17
N THR A 161 -7.92 4.85 10.91
CA THR A 161 -8.68 4.16 9.85
C THR A 161 -8.72 2.65 10.02
N THR A 162 -7.67 2.05 10.61
CA THR A 162 -7.49 0.59 10.62
C THR A 162 -7.17 0.08 12.01
N SER A 163 -7.59 -1.16 12.31
CA SER A 163 -7.22 -1.84 13.54
C SER A 163 -5.85 -2.53 13.48
N TYR A 164 -5.03 -2.28 12.46
CA TYR A 164 -3.71 -2.89 12.29
C TYR A 164 -2.61 -1.90 12.67
N GLY A 165 -1.48 -2.42 13.15
CA GLY A 165 -0.34 -1.59 13.55
C GLY A 165 1.04 -2.13 13.10
N LEU A 166 1.14 -2.77 11.93
CA LEU A 166 2.36 -3.51 11.57
C LEU A 166 3.47 -2.64 10.98
N THR A 167 3.36 -2.19 9.73
CA THR A 167 4.38 -1.34 9.09
C THR A 167 3.80 -0.06 8.49
N GLY A 168 4.63 0.97 8.38
CA GLY A 168 4.25 2.22 7.74
C GLY A 168 5.45 3.09 7.41
N ALA A 169 5.34 3.90 6.36
CA ALA A 169 6.40 4.79 5.93
C ALA A 169 5.93 6.24 5.81
N VAL A 170 6.80 7.19 6.14
CA VAL A 170 6.63 8.62 5.85
C VAL A 170 7.72 9.07 4.88
N PHE A 171 7.30 9.68 3.77
CA PHE A 171 8.19 10.33 2.81
C PHE A 171 8.11 11.84 3.00
N ALA A 172 9.21 12.45 3.46
CA ALA A 172 9.33 13.88 3.72
C ALA A 172 10.81 14.30 3.82
N LYS A 173 11.15 15.48 3.31
CA LYS A 173 12.47 16.13 3.51
C LYS A 173 12.46 17.17 4.64
N ASP A 174 11.27 17.55 5.11
CA ASP A 174 11.10 18.53 6.18
C ASP A 174 11.25 17.84 7.54
N LYS A 175 12.23 18.29 8.34
CA LYS A 175 12.58 17.66 9.60
C LYS A 175 11.47 17.81 10.65
N ASP A 176 10.78 18.93 10.69
CA ASP A 176 9.74 19.18 11.69
C ASP A 176 8.52 18.31 11.39
N VAL A 177 8.19 18.15 10.11
CA VAL A 177 7.14 17.23 9.67
C VAL A 177 7.50 15.79 9.97
N VAL A 178 8.76 15.37 9.77
CA VAL A 178 9.19 14.01 10.13
C VAL A 178 9.04 13.77 11.63
N GLN A 179 9.45 14.73 12.47
CA GLN A 179 9.31 14.61 13.93
C GLN A 179 7.85 14.55 14.36
N GLU A 180 7.00 15.42 13.81
CA GLU A 180 5.56 15.44 14.10
C GLU A 180 4.87 14.15 13.66
N ALA A 181 5.11 13.69 12.43
CA ALA A 181 4.55 12.44 11.93
C ALA A 181 5.03 11.23 12.74
N THR A 182 6.30 11.20 13.14
CA THR A 182 6.85 10.14 14.01
C THR A 182 6.15 10.11 15.37
N ALA A 183 5.85 11.28 15.94
CA ALA A 183 5.14 11.37 17.21
C ALA A 183 3.68 10.94 17.10
N LEU A 184 2.97 11.38 16.06
CA LEU A 184 1.56 11.06 15.83
C LEU A 184 1.34 9.59 15.44
N LEU A 185 2.24 9.02 14.65
CA LEU A 185 2.11 7.65 14.12
C LEU A 185 2.84 6.59 14.96
N ARG A 186 3.27 6.95 16.17
CA ARG A 186 4.10 6.11 17.05
C ARG A 186 3.51 4.72 17.30
N ASN A 187 2.18 4.62 17.37
CA ASN A 187 1.46 3.37 17.64
C ASN A 187 0.82 2.77 16.38
N THR A 188 0.92 3.44 15.24
CA THR A 188 0.29 3.00 13.98
C THR A 188 1.15 1.98 13.23
N ALA A 189 2.44 1.88 13.53
CA ALA A 189 3.35 0.92 12.93
C ALA A 189 4.43 0.51 13.93
N GLY A 190 4.60 -0.80 14.16
CA GLY A 190 5.72 -1.30 14.97
C GLY A 190 7.05 -1.30 14.19
N ASN A 191 7.00 -1.37 12.86
CA ASN A 191 8.13 -1.02 11.98
C ASN A 191 7.80 0.25 11.18
N PHE A 192 8.39 1.37 11.60
CA PHE A 192 8.19 2.68 10.99
C PHE A 192 9.42 3.10 10.16
N TYR A 193 9.18 3.54 8.93
CA TYR A 193 10.21 3.88 7.95
C TYR A 193 10.14 5.36 7.59
N ILE A 194 11.29 6.00 7.39
CA ILE A 194 11.38 7.38 6.92
C ILE A 194 12.14 7.38 5.60
N ASN A 195 11.50 7.88 4.54
CA ASN A 195 12.05 7.94 3.18
C ASN A 195 12.52 6.58 2.61
N ASP A 196 11.89 5.49 3.03
CA ASP A 196 12.11 4.14 2.51
C ASP A 196 10.77 3.38 2.44
N LYS A 197 10.73 2.27 1.71
CA LYS A 197 9.55 1.41 1.57
C LYS A 197 9.25 0.66 2.89
N SER A 198 7.97 0.36 3.14
CA SER A 198 7.52 -0.33 4.36
C SER A 198 7.91 -1.82 4.48
N THR A 199 8.61 -2.39 3.50
CA THR A 199 8.94 -3.82 3.42
C THR A 199 10.44 -4.08 3.55
N GLY A 200 10.82 -5.33 3.82
CA GLY A 200 12.22 -5.79 3.70
C GLY A 200 13.09 -5.49 4.91
N SER A 201 12.53 -5.62 6.13
CA SER A 201 13.31 -5.52 7.37
C SER A 201 14.46 -6.54 7.38
N ALA A 202 15.68 -6.03 7.41
CA ALA A 202 16.90 -6.82 7.57
C ALA A 202 17.62 -6.34 8.84
N GLY A 203 17.21 -6.86 10.01
CA GLY A 203 17.94 -6.65 11.27
C GLY A 203 17.16 -6.06 12.44
N GLY A 204 15.98 -5.48 12.21
CA GLY A 204 15.00 -5.20 13.27
C GLY A 204 13.91 -6.27 13.23
N GLY A 205 13.61 -6.92 14.36
CA GLY A 205 12.47 -7.85 14.43
C GLY A 205 11.20 -7.21 13.86
N LEU A 206 10.31 -8.03 13.28
CA LEU A 206 8.97 -7.57 12.92
C LEU A 206 8.23 -7.27 14.23
N GLY A 207 8.28 -6.01 14.66
CA GLY A 207 7.52 -5.52 15.80
C GLY A 207 6.11 -5.19 15.31
N GLY A 208 5.10 -5.88 15.82
CA GLY A 208 3.70 -5.52 15.58
C GLY A 208 3.22 -4.50 16.63
N GLY A 209 2.67 -3.37 16.18
CA GLY A 209 1.71 -2.54 16.90
C GLY A 209 0.28 -3.08 16.74
N PRO A 210 -0.70 -2.55 17.48
CA PRO A 210 -1.83 -3.32 17.98
C PRO A 210 -2.84 -3.78 16.92
N ALA A 211 -3.39 -4.98 17.16
CA ALA A 211 -4.69 -5.48 16.70
C ALA A 211 -5.58 -5.85 17.92
N ALA A 212 -5.65 -4.92 18.89
CA ALA A 212 -5.83 -5.12 20.33
C ALA A 212 -4.58 -5.72 20.98
N LEU A 213 -4.03 -5.08 22.02
CA LEU A 213 -2.88 -5.58 22.77
C LEU A 213 -3.14 -7.03 23.22
N TRP A 214 -2.54 -8.01 22.54
CA TRP A 214 -2.48 -9.43 22.93
C TRP A 214 -3.82 -10.19 23.03
N GLY A 215 -4.32 -10.72 21.90
CA GLY A 215 -5.34 -11.77 21.94
C GLY A 215 -4.75 -13.14 22.32
N GLY A 216 -4.96 -13.59 23.56
CA GLY A 216 -4.80 -14.97 24.06
C GLY A 216 -5.21 -15.06 25.55
N PRO A 217 -5.83 -16.17 26.01
CA PRO A 217 -6.64 -16.26 27.25
C PRO A 217 -5.90 -16.04 28.56
#